data_AF-A0AAD6Y9W6-F1
#
_entry.id   AF-A0AAD6Y9W6-F1
#
_cell.length_a   1.000
_cell.length_b   1.000
_cell.length_c   1.000
_cell.angle_alpha   90.00
_cell.angle_beta   90.00
_cell.angle_gamma   90.00
#
_symmetry.space_group_name_H-M   'P 1'
#
loop_
_entity.id
_entity.type
_entity.pdbx_description
1 polymer ?
#
loop_
_entity_poly.entity_id
_entity_poly.type
_entity_poly.pdbx_seq_one_letter_code
_entity_poly.pdbx_strand_id
1 'polypeptide(L)'
;MSSQYVFLCAVLAYHSHSIREKCIAACFRHCSAPPEFQLPASPCPELLLTNSVPSDVQLNEINSFIGSAKAQFSILDDQIAQAQRTLRRLDSQRTELVDSVESHCGVVSTIRRLPRDILGEIFSHYLGTSDLHLHSPKALSHLIGVCARWRATALASPLLW
;
A
#
# COMPACT_ATOMS: atom_id res chain seq x y z
N MET A 1 -16.52 9.93 -4.72
CA MET A 1 -16.36 10.30 -6.14
C MET A 1 -15.15 9.57 -6.73
N SER A 2 -15.15 8.23 -6.68
CA SER A 2 -13.90 7.47 -6.84
C SER A 2 -13.98 6.37 -7.89
N SER A 3 -15.14 6.13 -8.52
CA SER A 3 -15.37 4.89 -9.29
C SER A 3 -14.79 4.90 -10.72
N GLN A 4 -14.60 6.07 -11.35
CA GLN A 4 -14.03 6.14 -12.70
C GLN A 4 -12.50 6.16 -12.74
N TYR A 5 -11.83 6.42 -11.61
CA TYR A 5 -10.37 6.26 -11.48
C TYR A 5 -9.97 4.80 -11.21
N VAL A 6 -10.90 3.95 -10.75
CA VAL A 6 -10.65 2.52 -10.45
C VAL A 6 -10.18 1.73 -11.68
N PHE A 7 -10.66 2.08 -12.88
CA PHE A 7 -10.25 1.37 -14.10
C PHE A 7 -8.81 1.68 -14.55
N LEU A 8 -8.29 2.87 -14.23
CA LEU A 8 -6.87 3.18 -14.45
C LEU A 8 -5.99 2.62 -13.31
N CYS A 9 -6.48 2.65 -12.07
CA CYS A 9 -5.82 1.96 -10.95
C CYS A 9 -5.74 0.45 -11.17
N ALA A 10 -6.68 -0.18 -11.91
CA ALA A 10 -6.64 -1.61 -12.20
C ALA A 10 -5.39 -2.03 -13.00
N VAL A 11 -4.90 -1.17 -13.89
CA VAL A 11 -3.69 -1.44 -14.69
C VAL A 11 -2.42 -1.38 -13.82
N LEU A 12 -2.40 -0.51 -12.79
CA LEU A 12 -1.31 -0.44 -11.79
C LEU A 12 -1.44 -1.50 -10.68
N ALA A 13 -2.66 -1.89 -10.33
CA ALA A 13 -2.95 -2.99 -9.38
C ALA A 13 -2.58 -4.36 -9.98
N TYR A 14 -2.75 -4.55 -11.29
CA TYR A 14 -2.32 -5.76 -12.00
C TYR A 14 -0.79 -5.95 -11.95
N HIS A 15 -0.01 -4.86 -11.92
CA HIS A 15 1.44 -4.92 -11.67
C HIS A 15 1.81 -5.08 -10.20
N SER A 16 0.95 -4.68 -9.26
CA SER A 16 1.18 -4.83 -7.82
C SER A 16 0.93 -6.27 -7.32
N HIS A 17 -0.02 -6.99 -7.92
CA HIS A 17 -0.22 -8.43 -7.65
C HIS A 17 0.92 -9.29 -8.23
N SER A 18 1.53 -8.84 -9.33
CA SER A 18 2.63 -9.55 -9.99
C SER A 18 3.94 -9.53 -9.20
N ILE A 19 4.15 -8.55 -8.30
CA ILE A 19 5.39 -8.46 -7.50
C ILE A 19 5.36 -9.42 -6.30
N ARG A 20 4.17 -9.70 -5.72
CA ARG A 20 4.05 -10.70 -4.65
C ARG A 20 4.22 -12.14 -5.15
N GLU A 21 3.83 -12.44 -6.39
CA GLU A 21 3.95 -13.80 -6.97
C GLU A 21 5.28 -14.04 -7.71
N LYS A 22 5.93 -13.00 -8.27
CA LYS A 22 7.20 -13.17 -9.00
C LYS A 22 8.46 -13.25 -8.12
N CYS A 23 8.33 -13.09 -6.80
CA CYS A 23 9.44 -13.34 -5.87
C CYS A 23 9.84 -14.83 -5.76
N ILE A 24 9.09 -15.77 -6.35
CA ILE A 24 9.30 -17.20 -6.11
C ILE A 24 10.29 -17.86 -7.10
N ALA A 25 10.55 -17.29 -8.29
CA ALA A 25 11.35 -18.00 -9.33
C ALA A 25 12.77 -17.45 -9.58
N ALA A 26 13.03 -16.16 -9.37
CA ALA A 26 14.34 -15.55 -9.71
C ALA A 26 15.26 -15.31 -8.50
N CYS A 27 14.74 -15.31 -7.28
CA CYS A 27 15.49 -15.00 -6.06
C CYS A 27 16.19 -16.23 -5.44
N PHE A 28 15.95 -17.43 -5.98
CA PHE A 28 16.46 -18.70 -5.43
C PHE A 28 18.01 -18.83 -5.44
N ARG A 29 18.72 -17.97 -6.17
CA ARG A 29 20.19 -17.99 -6.25
C ARG A 29 20.91 -16.92 -5.42
N HIS A 30 20.19 -15.96 -4.83
CA HIS A 30 20.82 -14.81 -4.16
C HIS A 30 20.41 -14.61 -2.71
N CYS A 31 19.27 -15.13 -2.28
CA CYS A 31 18.95 -15.17 -0.86
C CYS A 31 19.43 -16.52 -0.31
N SER A 32 20.63 -16.54 0.29
CA SER A 32 20.88 -17.51 1.36
C SER A 32 19.71 -17.35 2.34
N ALA A 33 18.98 -18.45 2.62
CA ALA A 33 18.00 -18.41 3.68
C ALA A 33 18.71 -17.84 4.92
N PRO A 34 18.18 -16.76 5.54
CA PRO A 34 18.78 -16.27 6.77
C PRO A 34 18.89 -17.46 7.72
N PRO A 35 20.04 -17.65 8.39
CA PRO A 35 20.20 -18.78 9.30
C PRO A 35 19.02 -18.81 10.26
N GLU A 36 18.35 -19.96 10.35
CA GLU A 36 17.21 -20.14 11.24
C GLU A 36 17.62 -19.71 12.65
N PHE A 37 16.84 -18.81 13.24
CA PHE A 37 17.10 -18.36 14.61
C PHE A 37 16.96 -19.55 15.54
N GLN A 38 18.07 -19.98 16.14
CA GLN A 38 18.09 -21.11 17.06
C GLN A 38 18.09 -20.61 18.49
N LEU A 39 17.04 -20.96 19.25
CA LEU A 39 16.97 -20.67 20.67
C LEU A 39 18.10 -21.41 21.41
N PRO A 40 18.89 -20.72 22.25
CA PRO A 40 19.90 -21.37 23.05
C PRO A 40 19.23 -22.30 24.08
N ALA A 41 19.81 -23.48 24.30
CA ALA A 41 19.28 -24.45 25.25
C ALA A 41 19.42 -23.95 26.69
N SER A 42 18.43 -24.26 27.54
CA SER A 42 18.49 -23.98 28.97
C SER A 42 19.66 -24.74 29.61
N PRO A 43 20.46 -24.10 30.48
CA PRO A 43 21.55 -24.78 31.20
C PRO A 43 21.04 -25.80 32.22
N CYS A 44 19.81 -25.63 32.73
CA CYS A 44 19.20 -26.52 33.72
C CYS A 44 17.74 -26.81 33.32
N PRO A 45 17.49 -27.65 32.30
CA PRO A 45 16.14 -27.92 31.82
C PRO A 45 15.26 -28.63 32.84
N GLU A 46 15.83 -29.45 33.73
CA GLU A 46 15.09 -30.17 34.76
C GLU A 46 14.43 -29.22 35.76
N LEU A 47 15.11 -28.14 36.13
CA LEU A 47 14.59 -27.12 37.05
C LEU A 47 13.42 -26.31 36.45
N LEU A 48 13.22 -26.35 35.13
CA LEU A 48 12.03 -25.76 34.49
C LEU A 48 10.80 -26.66 34.63
N LEU A 49 11.01 -27.95 34.93
CA LEU A 49 9.98 -28.97 35.03
C LEU A 49 9.73 -29.39 36.48
N THR A 50 10.68 -29.12 37.38
CA THR A 50 10.60 -29.45 38.80
C THR A 50 10.56 -28.19 39.65
N ASN A 51 9.74 -28.16 40.70
CA ASN A 51 9.77 -27.10 41.72
C ASN A 51 10.94 -27.28 42.71
N SER A 52 12.07 -27.80 42.22
CA SER A 52 13.26 -28.05 43.04
C SER A 52 14.02 -26.75 43.29
N VAL A 53 14.60 -26.61 44.47
CA VAL A 53 15.45 -25.45 44.81
C VAL A 53 16.75 -25.55 44.01
N PRO A 54 17.15 -24.50 43.24
CA PRO A 54 18.42 -24.49 42.52
C PRO A 54 19.61 -24.46 43.49
N SER A 55 20.67 -25.17 43.15
CA SER A 55 21.98 -24.99 43.81
C SER A 55 22.64 -23.67 43.38
N ASP A 56 23.63 -23.19 44.15
CA ASP A 56 24.35 -21.96 43.83
C ASP A 56 25.03 -21.99 42.44
N VAL A 57 25.52 -23.17 42.02
CA VAL A 57 26.12 -23.36 40.69
C VAL A 57 25.06 -23.17 39.60
N GLN A 58 23.92 -23.85 39.73
CA GLN A 58 22.80 -23.73 38.77
C GLN A 58 22.25 -22.31 38.73
N LEU A 59 22.19 -21.62 39.87
CA LEU A 59 21.75 -20.23 39.96
C LEU A 59 22.68 -19.30 39.17
N ASN A 60 24.00 -19.50 39.27
CA ASN A 60 24.98 -18.74 38.48
C ASN A 60 24.88 -19.04 36.97
N GLU A 61 24.72 -20.31 36.58
CA GLU A 61 24.54 -20.72 35.19
C GLU A 61 23.28 -20.12 34.57
N ILE A 62 22.16 -20.18 35.30
CA ILE A 62 20.88 -19.59 34.88
C ILE A 62 21.02 -18.07 34.75
N ASN A 63 21.66 -17.38 35.70
CA ASN A 63 21.85 -15.93 35.62
C ASN A 63 22.71 -15.52 34.42
N SER A 64 23.79 -16.26 34.14
CA SER A 64 24.63 -16.05 32.96
C SER A 64 23.83 -16.24 31.66
N PHE A 65 23.03 -17.31 31.59
CA PHE A 65 22.13 -17.57 30.47
C PHE A 65 21.12 -16.44 30.27
N ILE A 66 20.46 -15.98 31.34
CA ILE A 66 19.51 -14.85 31.28
C ILE A 66 20.20 -13.58 30.79
N GLY A 67 21.41 -13.30 31.27
CA GLY A 67 22.20 -12.14 30.82
C GLY A 67 22.49 -12.19 29.32
N SER A 68 22.98 -13.32 28.82
CA SER A 68 23.23 -13.54 27.40
C SER A 68 21.96 -13.45 26.56
N ALA A 69 20.87 -14.09 26.99
CA ALA A 69 19.59 -14.04 26.30
C ALA A 69 19.04 -12.60 26.20
N LYS A 70 19.13 -11.81 27.29
CA LYS A 70 18.74 -10.39 27.30
C LYS A 70 19.54 -9.56 26.31
N ALA A 71 20.85 -9.80 26.21
CA ALA A 71 21.69 -9.11 25.23
C ALA A 71 21.27 -9.46 23.79
N GLN A 72 20.99 -10.74 23.51
CA GLN A 72 20.49 -11.18 22.21
C GLN A 72 19.12 -10.58 21.88
N PHE A 73 18.19 -10.51 22.85
CA PHE A 73 16.90 -9.84 22.68
C PHE A 73 17.07 -8.38 22.29
N SER A 74 17.95 -7.64 22.96
CA SER A 74 18.22 -6.24 22.63
C SER A 74 18.73 -6.07 21.20
N ILE A 75 19.61 -6.94 20.74
CA ILE A 75 20.14 -6.90 19.37
C ILE A 75 19.01 -7.14 18.34
N LEU A 76 18.12 -8.09 18.62
CA LEU A 76 16.98 -8.37 17.75
C LEU A 76 16.00 -7.19 17.70
N ASP A 77 15.71 -6.56 18.84
CA ASP A 77 14.85 -5.38 18.90
C ASP A 77 15.42 -4.21 18.09
N ASP A 78 16.74 -3.99 18.16
CA ASP A 78 17.42 -2.96 17.36
C ASP A 78 17.32 -3.25 15.85
N GLN A 79 17.52 -4.52 15.46
CA GLN A 79 17.38 -4.96 14.06
C GLN A 79 15.94 -4.78 13.56
N ILE A 80 14.94 -5.16 14.38
CA ILE A 80 13.52 -4.95 14.08
C ILE A 80 13.25 -3.45 13.90
N ALA A 81 13.71 -2.60 14.83
CA ALA A 81 13.51 -1.17 14.75
C ALA A 81 14.15 -0.55 13.49
N GLN A 82 15.33 -1.03 13.09
CA GLN A 82 16.00 -0.62 11.86
C GLN A 82 15.23 -1.07 10.60
N ALA A 83 14.78 -2.32 10.56
CA ALA A 83 13.99 -2.85 9.44
C ALA A 83 12.68 -2.06 9.29
N GLN A 84 11.98 -1.80 10.40
CA GLN A 84 10.76 -1.00 10.40
C GLN A 84 10.97 0.44 9.93
N ARG A 85 12.07 1.10 10.33
CA ARG A 85 12.43 2.44 9.82
C ARG A 85 12.64 2.42 8.31
N THR A 86 13.32 1.39 7.81
CA THR A 86 13.56 1.21 6.38
C THR A 86 12.25 0.98 5.61
N LEU A 87 11.38 0.13 6.12
CA LEU A 87 10.05 -0.11 5.53
C LEU A 87 9.22 1.17 5.47
N ARG A 88 9.13 1.93 6.58
CA ARG A 88 8.40 3.21 6.60
C ARG A 88 8.93 4.20 5.55
N ARG A 89 10.25 4.32 5.42
CA ARG A 89 10.86 5.19 4.42
C ARG A 89 10.50 4.76 2.99
N LEU A 90 10.61 3.47 2.69
CA LEU A 90 10.29 2.93 1.36
C LEU A 90 8.80 3.07 1.03
N ASP A 91 7.92 2.89 2.01
CA ASP A 91 6.48 3.04 1.83
C ASP A 91 6.08 4.50 1.55
N SER A 92 6.71 5.47 2.23
CA SER A 92 6.56 6.90 1.91
C SER A 92 6.97 7.20 0.47
N GLN A 93 8.18 6.76 0.08
CA GLN A 93 8.68 6.94 -1.29
C GLN A 93 7.78 6.28 -2.33
N ARG A 94 7.25 5.09 -2.04
CA ARG A 94 6.29 4.40 -2.90
C ARG A 94 5.01 5.23 -3.07
N THR A 95 4.48 5.76 -1.97
CA THR A 95 3.24 6.56 -1.98
C THR A 95 3.42 7.83 -2.79
N GLU A 96 4.50 8.58 -2.56
CA GLU A 96 4.84 9.79 -3.31
C GLU A 96 4.96 9.52 -4.82
N LEU A 97 5.57 8.40 -5.20
CA LEU A 97 5.68 7.99 -6.60
C LEU A 97 4.33 7.60 -7.20
N VAL A 98 3.49 6.86 -6.47
CA VAL A 98 2.15 6.50 -6.92
C VAL A 98 1.32 7.76 -7.16
N ASP A 99 1.31 8.70 -6.21
CA ASP A 99 0.56 9.95 -6.32
C ASP A 99 1.04 10.80 -7.52
N SER A 100 2.35 10.85 -7.73
CA SER A 100 2.96 11.52 -8.89
C SER A 100 2.53 10.87 -10.20
N VAL A 101 2.62 9.54 -10.30
CA VAL A 101 2.20 8.80 -11.51
C VAL A 101 0.71 9.00 -11.77
N GLU A 102 -0.15 8.83 -10.78
CA GLU A 102 -1.60 9.00 -10.93
C GLU A 102 -1.97 10.42 -11.40
N SER A 103 -1.31 11.44 -10.85
CA SER A 103 -1.49 12.83 -11.27
C SER A 103 -1.17 13.03 -12.76
N HIS A 104 -0.04 12.49 -13.23
CA HIS A 104 0.37 12.60 -14.63
C HIS A 104 -0.48 11.73 -15.56
N CYS A 105 -0.86 10.52 -15.14
CA CYS A 105 -1.83 9.68 -15.85
C CYS A 105 -3.15 10.42 -16.06
N GLY A 106 -3.62 11.14 -15.04
CA GLY A 106 -4.79 12.02 -15.15
C GLY A 106 -4.63 13.08 -16.24
N VAL A 107 -3.45 13.70 -16.35
CA VAL A 107 -3.15 14.72 -17.38
C VAL A 107 -3.18 14.14 -18.79
N VAL A 108 -2.54 12.99 -19.01
CA VAL A 108 -2.46 12.38 -20.36
C VAL A 108 -3.71 11.59 -20.74
N SER A 109 -4.65 11.42 -19.82
CA SER A 109 -5.89 10.70 -20.04
C SER A 109 -6.64 11.24 -21.27
N THR A 110 -7.06 10.30 -22.13
CA THR A 110 -7.82 10.57 -23.35
C THR A 110 -9.08 11.38 -23.09
N ILE A 111 -9.69 11.23 -21.90
CA ILE A 111 -10.90 11.95 -21.51
C ILE A 111 -10.71 13.47 -21.48
N ARG A 112 -9.50 13.96 -21.19
CA ARG A 112 -9.16 15.40 -21.21
C ARG A 112 -8.90 15.93 -22.63
N ARG A 113 -8.72 15.02 -23.60
CA ARG A 113 -8.37 15.32 -25.00
C ARG A 113 -9.55 15.18 -25.96
N LEU A 114 -10.72 14.76 -25.49
CA LEU A 114 -11.91 14.58 -26.33
C LEU A 114 -12.32 15.91 -27.02
N PRO A 115 -12.75 15.85 -28.29
CA PRO A 115 -13.38 16.98 -28.98
C PRO A 115 -14.66 17.44 -28.28
N ARG A 116 -15.06 18.70 -28.50
CA ARG A 116 -16.26 19.28 -27.86
C ARG A 116 -17.54 18.51 -28.22
N ASP A 117 -17.67 18.06 -29.47
CA ASP A 117 -18.87 17.36 -29.93
C ASP A 117 -19.05 16.03 -29.19
N ILE A 118 -17.97 15.27 -29.03
CA ILE A 118 -17.95 14.01 -28.25
C ILE A 118 -18.26 14.28 -26.77
N LEU A 119 -17.74 15.37 -26.21
CA LEU A 119 -18.06 15.77 -24.84
C LEU A 119 -19.54 16.13 -24.67
N GLY A 120 -20.12 16.84 -25.65
CA GLY A 120 -21.55 17.15 -25.68
C GLY A 120 -22.40 15.89 -25.68
N GLU A 121 -22.05 14.91 -26.51
CA GLU A 121 -22.75 13.63 -26.57
C GLU A 121 -22.66 12.86 -25.25
N ILE A 122 -21.47 12.84 -24.63
CA ILE A 122 -21.27 12.24 -23.29
C ILE A 122 -22.16 12.93 -22.25
N PHE A 123 -22.27 14.25 -22.27
CA PHE A 123 -23.11 14.99 -21.33
C PHE A 123 -24.60 14.66 -21.53
N SER A 124 -25.07 14.66 -22.78
CA SER A 124 -26.45 14.31 -23.16
C SER A 124 -26.81 12.90 -22.71
N HIS A 125 -25.94 11.91 -22.95
CA HIS A 125 -26.16 10.55 -22.48
C HIS A 125 -26.11 10.44 -20.96
N TYR A 126 -25.13 11.06 -20.30
CA TYR A 126 -24.99 11.00 -18.84
C TYR A 126 -26.21 11.57 -18.12
N LEU A 127 -26.79 12.66 -18.65
CA LEU A 127 -28.00 13.27 -18.10
C LEU A 127 -29.28 12.58 -18.53
N GLY A 128 -29.32 11.98 -19.73
CA GLY A 128 -30.49 11.24 -20.22
C GLY A 128 -30.65 9.84 -19.62
N THR A 129 -29.56 9.23 -19.13
CA THR A 129 -29.56 7.87 -18.54
C THR A 129 -29.66 7.85 -17.02
N SER A 130 -29.43 8.99 -16.37
CA SER A 130 -29.53 9.09 -14.92
C SER A 130 -30.97 9.48 -14.56
N ASP A 131 -31.59 8.83 -13.56
CA ASP A 131 -32.79 9.38 -12.87
C ASP A 131 -32.53 10.76 -12.20
N LEU A 132 -31.30 11.27 -12.33
CA LEU A 132 -30.93 12.63 -12.01
C LEU A 132 -31.59 13.55 -13.05
N HIS A 133 -32.66 14.24 -12.63
CA HIS A 133 -33.22 15.34 -13.40
C HIS A 133 -32.11 16.17 -14.05
N LEU A 134 -32.30 16.57 -15.31
CA LEU A 134 -31.38 17.37 -16.14
C LEU A 134 -30.75 18.58 -15.41
N HIS A 135 -31.38 19.04 -14.33
CA HIS A 135 -30.98 20.18 -13.51
C HIS A 135 -30.42 19.81 -12.12
N SER A 136 -30.05 18.55 -11.87
CA SER A 136 -29.47 18.15 -10.58
C SER A 136 -28.08 18.81 -10.41
N PRO A 137 -27.89 19.68 -9.40
CA PRO A 137 -26.60 20.33 -9.17
C PRO A 137 -25.45 19.34 -8.96
N LYS A 138 -25.77 18.13 -8.49
CA LYS A 138 -24.82 17.04 -8.25
C LYS A 138 -24.35 16.35 -9.54
N ALA A 139 -25.20 16.27 -10.56
CA ALA A 139 -24.82 15.71 -11.85
C ALA A 139 -23.89 16.65 -12.61
N LEU A 140 -24.24 17.94 -12.63
CA LEU A 140 -23.43 18.99 -13.25
C LEU A 140 -22.07 19.16 -12.55
N SER A 141 -22.02 19.06 -11.21
CA SER A 141 -20.77 19.17 -10.46
C SER A 141 -19.76 18.06 -10.79
N HIS A 142 -20.22 16.85 -11.09
CA HIS A 142 -19.36 15.77 -11.56
C HIS A 142 -18.73 16.08 -12.93
N LEU A 143 -19.53 16.58 -13.89
CA LEU A 143 -19.05 16.89 -15.24
C LEU A 143 -18.05 18.05 -15.25
N ILE A 144 -18.38 19.16 -14.59
CA ILE A 144 -17.49 20.33 -14.53
C ILE A 144 -16.26 20.11 -13.64
N GLY A 145 -16.25 19.03 -12.84
CA GLY A 145 -15.14 18.64 -11.97
C GLY A 145 -14.00 17.91 -12.69
N VAL A 146 -14.22 17.38 -13.89
CA VAL A 146 -13.23 16.52 -14.58
C VAL A 146 -12.00 17.28 -15.07
N CYS A 147 -12.18 18.38 -15.80
CA CYS A 147 -11.10 19.27 -16.23
C CYS A 147 -11.63 20.63 -16.74
N ALA A 148 -10.74 21.60 -16.95
CA ALA A 148 -11.10 22.92 -17.46
C ALA A 148 -11.83 22.88 -18.83
N ARG A 149 -11.47 21.94 -19.71
CA ARG A 149 -12.13 21.76 -21.00
C ARG A 149 -13.57 21.25 -20.84
N TRP A 150 -13.79 20.25 -19.99
CA TRP A 150 -15.15 19.76 -19.70
C TRP A 150 -16.03 20.85 -19.14
N ARG A 151 -15.51 21.65 -18.20
CA ARG A 151 -16.20 22.82 -17.65
C ARG A 151 -16.54 23.85 -18.72
N ALA A 152 -15.58 24.20 -19.58
CA ALA A 152 -15.81 25.16 -20.66
C ALA A 152 -16.87 24.64 -21.66
N THR A 153 -16.82 23.37 -22.03
CA THR A 153 -17.83 22.75 -22.91
C THR A 153 -19.20 22.72 -22.24
N ALA A 154 -19.27 22.40 -20.95
CA ALA A 154 -20.53 22.33 -20.21
C ALA A 154 -21.18 23.72 -20.05
N LEU A 155 -20.38 24.75 -19.75
CA LEU A 155 -20.87 26.14 -19.68
C LEU A 155 -21.32 26.67 -21.05
N ALA A 156 -20.71 26.19 -22.13
CA ALA A 156 -21.08 26.55 -23.49
C ALA A 156 -22.25 25.74 -24.07
N SER A 157 -22.75 24.74 -23.34
CA SER A 157 -23.85 23.88 -23.79
C SER A 157 -25.17 24.37 -23.19
N PRO A 158 -26.09 24.96 -24.00
CA PRO A 158 -27.37 25.44 -23.50
C PRO A 158 -28.27 24.31 -22.97
N LEU A 159 -28.01 23.06 -23.36
CA LEU A 159 -28.80 21.90 -22.92
C LEU A 159 -28.57 21.53 -21.43
N LEU A 160 -27.61 22.19 -20.76
CA LEU A 160 -27.22 21.91 -19.38
C LEU A 160 -27.71 22.96 -18.36
N TRP A 161 -28.35 24.04 -18.82
CA TRP A 161 -28.80 25.19 -18.02
C TRP A 161 -30.23 25.56 -18.37
#